data_AF-A0AAP5T7G9-F1
#
_entry.id   AF-A0AAP5T7G9-F1
#
_cell.length_a   1.000
_cell.length_b   1.000
_cell.length_c   1.000
_cell.angle_alpha   90.00
_cell.angle_beta   90.00
_cell.angle_gamma   90.00
#
_symmetry.space_group_name_H-M   'P 1'
#
loop_
_entity.id
_entity.type
_entity.pdbx_description
1 polymer ?
#
loop_
_entity_poly.entity_id
_entity_poly.type
_entity_poly.pdbx_seq_one_letter_code
_entity_poly.pdbx_strand_id
1 'polypeptide(L)'
;MASPWVEDDELTDWEGPAAADDDGQTGTPLPYVDPEVAAELAGEGPPVWMGTRWREIEAELQWEAWNTLRRWVDWFVAEYRLVTSVVPPCWYKHSDLTAELYAAMCMEYKVWEEQAPGLGPMMMWHPHVEMLTARLRRMVDEAGCAKTGAHKDPEAYGDRPAFTLDYDEDDFTAWAGTTREQDTLERPEEGVQYLRARVLNGDGDEVAVSNPVGLAARRTPSNVTAEVVTTSSTPTEPSVRVLVSSTDPDVEVEWQTSTDGDLWS
;
A
#
# COMPACT_ATOMS: atom_id res chain seq x y z
N MET A 1 24.13 40.14 -28.31
CA MET A 1 23.40 40.82 -27.22
C MET A 1 23.50 39.91 -26.01
N ALA A 2 24.38 40.27 -25.08
CA ALA A 2 24.69 39.47 -23.90
C ALA A 2 23.63 39.72 -22.81
N SER A 3 23.23 38.65 -22.10
CA SER A 3 22.26 38.74 -21.00
C SER A 3 22.81 39.61 -19.87
N PRO A 4 22.01 40.54 -19.31
CA PRO A 4 22.42 41.52 -18.30
C PRO A 4 22.42 40.98 -16.86
N TRP A 5 22.58 39.67 -16.68
CA TRP A 5 22.43 39.00 -15.36
C TRP A 5 23.66 38.19 -14.95
N VAL A 6 24.85 38.67 -15.27
CA VAL A 6 26.09 38.16 -14.68
C VAL A 6 27.00 39.35 -14.42
N GLU A 7 27.05 39.79 -13.17
CA GLU A 7 28.13 40.56 -12.54
C GLU A 7 27.76 40.72 -11.05
N ASP A 8 28.19 39.78 -10.21
CA ASP A 8 29.23 40.08 -9.23
C ASP A 8 29.64 38.81 -8.47
N ASP A 9 30.93 38.53 -8.55
CA ASP A 9 31.70 37.51 -7.86
C ASP A 9 32.02 38.03 -6.45
N GLU A 10 31.14 37.80 -5.48
CA GLU A 10 31.53 37.83 -4.06
C GLU A 10 31.12 36.51 -3.40
N LEU A 11 32.13 35.62 -3.30
CA LEU A 11 32.10 34.41 -2.49
C LEU A 11 31.83 34.84 -1.03
N THR A 12 30.59 34.74 -0.59
CA THR A 12 30.25 34.88 0.82
C THR A 12 30.80 33.66 1.54
N ASP A 13 31.74 33.91 2.45
CA ASP A 13 32.39 32.91 3.30
C ASP A 13 31.31 32.24 4.16
N TRP A 14 30.75 31.14 3.65
CA TRP A 14 29.79 30.32 4.37
C TRP A 14 30.57 29.47 5.36
N GLU A 15 30.63 29.92 6.61
CA GLU A 15 31.06 29.08 7.72
C GLU A 15 30.18 27.82 7.75
N GLY A 16 30.82 26.67 7.51
CA GLY A 16 30.15 25.36 7.55
C GLY A 16 29.47 25.12 8.90
N PRO A 17 28.42 24.27 8.93
CA PRO A 17 27.67 24.05 10.16
C PRO A 17 28.62 23.56 11.26
N ALA A 18 28.51 24.19 12.43
CA ALA A 18 29.16 23.74 13.64
C ALA A 18 28.85 22.24 13.88
N ALA A 19 29.86 21.51 14.34
CA ALA A 19 29.79 20.09 14.61
C ALA A 19 28.53 19.77 15.43
N ALA A 20 27.76 18.80 14.94
CA ALA A 20 26.62 18.24 15.65
C ALA A 20 27.11 17.57 16.93
N ASP A 21 26.77 18.16 18.08
CA ASP A 21 26.55 17.35 19.27
C ASP A 21 25.24 16.57 19.01
N ASP A 22 25.40 15.25 18.98
CA ASP A 22 24.34 14.26 18.79
C ASP A 22 23.71 13.95 20.15
N ASP A 23 22.78 14.80 20.55
CA ASP A 23 21.85 14.55 21.64
C ASP A 23 20.41 14.51 21.12
N GLY A 24 20.16 13.66 20.11
CA GLY A 24 18.91 12.87 19.95
C GLY A 24 17.54 13.57 20.11
N GLN A 25 17.46 14.90 19.95
CA GLN A 25 16.24 15.66 20.19
C GLN A 25 15.99 16.61 19.01
N THR A 26 15.23 16.11 18.05
CA THR A 26 14.72 16.91 16.92
C THR A 26 13.58 17.79 17.42
N GLY A 27 13.88 19.07 17.64
CA GLY A 27 12.91 20.14 17.90
C GLY A 27 13.24 20.91 19.17
N THR A 28 13.52 22.21 19.03
CA THR A 28 13.58 23.13 20.17
C THR A 28 12.23 23.07 20.90
N PRO A 29 12.16 22.68 22.18
CA PRO A 29 10.90 22.66 22.90
C PRO A 29 10.39 24.10 23.00
N LEU A 30 9.14 24.34 22.58
CA LEU A 30 8.53 25.66 22.76
C LEU A 30 8.58 26.04 24.25
N PRO A 31 8.86 27.33 24.58
CA PRO A 31 8.84 27.78 25.96
C PRO A 31 7.41 27.61 26.49
N TYR A 32 7.27 26.79 27.54
CA TYR A 32 6.04 26.49 28.30
C TYR A 32 4.72 27.00 27.69
N VAL A 33 3.94 26.08 27.11
CA VAL A 33 2.55 26.34 26.72
C VAL A 33 1.66 26.08 27.94
N ASP A 34 0.83 27.06 28.29
CA ASP A 34 -0.15 26.95 29.37
C ASP A 34 -1.13 25.78 29.08
N PRO A 35 -1.47 24.92 30.05
CA PRO A 35 -2.39 23.81 29.86
C PRO A 35 -3.77 24.21 29.32
N GLU A 36 -4.24 25.42 29.63
CA GLU A 36 -5.51 25.96 29.13
C GLU A 36 -5.37 26.38 27.66
N VAL A 37 -4.22 26.96 27.28
CA VAL A 37 -3.87 27.24 25.88
C VAL A 37 -3.63 25.94 25.09
N ALA A 38 -3.01 24.94 25.69
CA ALA A 38 -2.84 23.62 25.09
C ALA A 38 -4.19 22.90 24.92
N ALA A 39 -5.15 23.11 25.83
CA ALA A 39 -6.52 22.59 25.73
C ALA A 39 -7.37 23.36 24.71
N GLU A 40 -7.20 24.69 24.59
CA GLU A 40 -7.82 25.49 23.53
C GLU A 40 -7.26 25.13 22.15
N LEU A 41 -5.94 24.95 22.00
CA LEU A 41 -5.32 24.42 20.78
C LEU A 41 -5.74 22.96 20.49
N ALA A 42 -5.98 22.15 21.52
CA ALA A 42 -6.55 20.81 21.35
C ALA A 42 -8.01 20.84 20.88
N GLY A 43 -8.69 21.99 20.97
CA GLY A 43 -10.01 22.26 20.40
C GLY A 43 -10.02 22.42 18.87
N GLU A 44 -8.85 22.47 18.22
CA GLU A 44 -8.68 22.62 16.77
C GLU A 44 -8.41 21.27 16.08
N GLY A 45 -8.87 20.17 16.67
CA GLY A 45 -8.86 18.86 16.03
C GLY A 45 -10.05 18.66 15.07
N PRO A 46 -9.97 17.70 14.13
CA PRO A 46 -11.16 17.27 13.42
C PRO A 46 -12.25 16.84 14.42
N PRO A 47 -13.54 17.01 14.08
CA PRO A 47 -14.62 16.45 14.89
C PRO A 47 -14.39 14.96 15.17
N VAL A 48 -14.73 14.48 16.36
CA VAL A 48 -14.42 13.10 16.80
C VAL A 48 -15.02 12.00 15.92
N TRP A 49 -16.07 12.31 15.15
CA TRP A 49 -16.69 11.39 14.20
C TRP A 49 -15.92 11.28 12.88
N MET A 50 -15.03 12.24 12.58
CA MET A 50 -14.30 12.34 11.31
C MET A 50 -13.31 11.17 11.15
N GLY A 51 -13.41 10.43 10.05
CA GLY A 51 -12.58 9.24 9.80
C GLY A 51 -13.13 7.93 10.37
N THR A 52 -14.15 7.97 11.24
CA THR A 52 -14.94 6.78 11.60
C THR A 52 -15.79 6.36 10.41
N ARG A 53 -16.03 5.06 10.22
CA ARG A 53 -16.92 4.57 9.14
C ARG A 53 -18.30 5.21 9.30
N TRP A 54 -18.88 5.72 8.21
CA TRP A 54 -20.15 6.46 8.24
C TRP A 54 -21.27 5.76 9.02
N ARG A 55 -21.43 4.44 8.81
CA ARG A 55 -22.44 3.59 9.48
C ARG A 55 -22.15 3.30 10.96
N GLU A 56 -20.96 3.65 11.45
CA GLU A 56 -20.49 3.43 12.82
C GLU A 56 -20.43 4.76 13.61
N ILE A 57 -20.83 5.90 13.01
CA ILE A 57 -20.93 7.18 13.73
C ILE A 57 -22.05 7.09 14.77
N GLU A 58 -21.70 7.41 16.03
CA GLU A 58 -22.63 7.42 17.16
C GLU A 58 -23.84 8.32 16.91
N ALA A 59 -25.01 7.90 17.39
CA ALA A 59 -26.28 8.53 17.07
C ALA A 59 -26.33 10.02 17.46
N GLU A 60 -25.68 10.37 18.57
CA GLU A 60 -25.56 11.73 19.11
C GLU A 60 -24.76 12.66 18.18
N LEU A 61 -23.82 12.10 17.42
CA LEU A 61 -22.91 12.85 16.52
C LEU A 61 -23.44 12.90 15.08
N GLN A 62 -24.38 12.03 14.72
CA GLN A 62 -24.88 11.93 13.35
C GLN A 62 -25.47 13.25 12.84
N TRP A 63 -26.19 14.00 13.69
CA TRP A 63 -26.78 15.28 13.27
C TRP A 63 -25.73 16.27 12.79
N GLU A 64 -24.63 16.39 13.53
CA GLU A 64 -23.51 17.26 13.16
C GLU A 64 -22.82 16.74 11.89
N ALA A 65 -22.51 15.45 11.84
CA ALA A 65 -21.87 14.80 10.70
C ALA A 65 -22.67 15.01 9.40
N TRP A 66 -24.00 14.83 9.44
CA TRP A 66 -24.88 15.07 8.29
C TRP A 66 -24.85 16.52 7.81
N ASN A 67 -24.90 17.49 8.73
CA ASN A 67 -24.87 18.91 8.35
C ASN A 67 -23.51 19.34 7.81
N THR A 68 -22.42 18.80 8.36
CA THR A 68 -21.06 19.06 7.87
C THR A 68 -20.86 18.44 6.50
N LEU A 69 -21.24 17.17 6.31
CA LEU A 69 -21.19 16.52 5.01
C LEU A 69 -22.03 17.26 3.97
N ARG A 70 -23.23 17.71 4.32
CA ARG A 70 -24.06 18.50 3.39
C ARG A 70 -23.36 19.78 2.94
N ARG A 71 -22.79 20.56 3.86
CA ARG A 71 -22.06 21.80 3.52
C ARG A 71 -20.87 21.50 2.61
N TRP A 72 -20.15 20.42 2.90
CA TRP A 72 -19.03 19.97 2.09
C TRP A 72 -19.47 19.56 0.68
N VAL A 73 -20.55 18.79 0.56
CA VAL A 73 -21.11 18.41 -0.75
C VAL A 73 -21.57 19.63 -1.54
N ASP A 74 -22.20 20.61 -0.89
CA ASP A 74 -22.62 21.86 -1.53
C ASP A 74 -21.41 22.62 -2.12
N TRP A 75 -20.29 22.70 -1.36
CA TRP A 75 -19.02 23.23 -1.88
C TRP A 75 -18.48 22.40 -3.04
N PHE A 76 -18.40 21.08 -2.88
CA PHE A 76 -17.84 20.18 -3.87
C PHE A 76 -18.58 20.26 -5.21
N VAL A 77 -19.92 20.33 -5.17
CA VAL A 77 -20.76 20.52 -6.36
C VAL A 77 -20.51 21.89 -7.00
N ALA A 78 -20.41 22.96 -6.20
CA ALA A 78 -20.18 24.31 -6.71
C ALA A 78 -18.78 24.46 -7.34
N GLU A 79 -17.75 23.96 -6.68
CA GLU A 79 -16.35 24.07 -7.07
C GLU A 79 -16.06 23.29 -8.37
N TYR A 80 -16.46 22.01 -8.40
CA TYR A 80 -16.23 21.12 -9.54
C TYR A 80 -17.35 21.17 -10.58
N ARG A 81 -18.35 22.04 -10.38
CA ARG A 81 -19.51 22.24 -11.28
C ARG A 81 -20.22 20.93 -11.62
N LEU A 82 -20.45 20.12 -10.59
CA LEU A 82 -21.02 18.80 -10.75
C LEU A 82 -22.50 18.89 -11.13
N VAL A 83 -22.92 18.02 -12.04
CA VAL A 83 -24.30 17.92 -12.51
C VAL A 83 -25.07 16.84 -11.76
N THR A 84 -26.40 16.83 -11.90
CA THR A 84 -27.29 15.87 -11.22
C THR A 84 -27.03 14.41 -11.57
N SER A 85 -26.37 14.13 -12.70
CA SER A 85 -25.91 12.78 -13.06
C SER A 85 -24.64 12.35 -12.32
N VAL A 86 -24.02 13.24 -11.54
CA VAL A 86 -22.88 12.94 -10.65
C VAL A 86 -23.34 12.97 -9.19
N VAL A 87 -23.99 14.05 -8.77
CA VAL A 87 -24.51 14.21 -7.41
C VAL A 87 -25.98 14.64 -7.50
N PRO A 88 -26.94 13.72 -7.36
CA PRO A 88 -28.36 14.04 -7.45
C PRO A 88 -28.85 14.72 -6.17
N PRO A 89 -29.95 15.50 -6.20
CA PRO A 89 -30.51 16.12 -5.00
C PRO A 89 -30.92 15.13 -3.90
N CYS A 90 -31.16 13.87 -4.26
CA CYS A 90 -31.48 12.78 -3.33
C CYS A 90 -30.26 12.01 -2.82
N TRP A 91 -29.02 12.49 -3.04
CA TRP A 91 -27.78 11.76 -2.67
C TRP A 91 -27.79 11.22 -1.23
N TYR A 92 -28.35 11.97 -0.28
CA TYR A 92 -28.44 11.60 1.15
C TYR A 92 -29.34 10.39 1.42
N LYS A 93 -30.18 9.98 0.46
CA LYS A 93 -31.02 8.78 0.53
C LYS A 93 -30.32 7.54 -0.04
N HIS A 94 -29.14 7.71 -0.63
CA HIS A 94 -28.34 6.64 -1.22
C HIS A 94 -27.14 6.38 -0.32
N SER A 95 -27.14 5.24 0.37
CA SER A 95 -26.11 4.91 1.37
C SER A 95 -24.72 4.75 0.74
N ASP A 96 -24.66 4.25 -0.48
CA ASP A 96 -23.45 4.13 -1.30
C ASP A 96 -22.89 5.52 -1.67
N LEU A 97 -23.72 6.43 -2.20
CA LEU A 97 -23.31 7.81 -2.50
C LEU A 97 -22.85 8.54 -1.24
N THR A 98 -23.59 8.39 -0.15
CA THR A 98 -23.27 9.02 1.13
C THR A 98 -21.90 8.54 1.64
N ALA A 99 -21.64 7.22 1.62
CA ALA A 99 -20.37 6.66 2.05
C ALA A 99 -19.20 7.14 1.18
N GLU A 100 -19.40 7.21 -0.13
CA GLU A 100 -18.39 7.64 -1.10
C GLU A 100 -18.05 9.14 -0.92
N LEU A 101 -19.06 10.01 -0.79
CA LEU A 101 -18.89 11.44 -0.55
C LEU A 101 -18.24 11.72 0.82
N TYR A 102 -18.62 10.96 1.84
CA TYR A 102 -18.01 11.07 3.16
C TYR A 102 -16.53 10.67 3.15
N ALA A 103 -16.18 9.60 2.44
CA ALA A 103 -14.77 9.20 2.29
C ALA A 103 -13.96 10.27 1.54
N ALA A 104 -14.55 10.91 0.54
CA ALA A 104 -13.93 12.03 -0.17
C ALA A 104 -13.69 13.24 0.74
N MET A 105 -14.67 13.61 1.58
CA MET A 105 -14.51 14.66 2.59
C MET A 105 -13.36 14.33 3.56
N CYS A 106 -13.22 13.08 3.99
CA CYS A 106 -12.09 12.63 4.83
C CYS A 106 -10.74 12.77 4.13
N MET A 107 -10.68 12.44 2.84
CA MET A 107 -9.45 12.59 2.06
C MET A 107 -9.07 14.07 1.89
N GLU A 108 -10.04 14.93 1.56
CA GLU A 108 -9.81 16.36 1.38
C GLU A 108 -9.33 17.01 2.67
N TYR A 109 -9.99 16.71 3.80
CA TYR A 109 -9.54 17.11 5.13
C TYR A 109 -8.11 16.63 5.38
N LYS A 110 -7.81 15.35 5.14
CA LYS A 110 -6.46 14.80 5.38
C LYS A 110 -5.38 15.48 4.55
N VAL A 111 -5.69 15.87 3.32
CA VAL A 111 -4.74 16.48 2.39
C VAL A 111 -4.44 17.94 2.74
N TRP A 112 -5.40 18.68 3.30
CA TRP A 112 -5.23 20.09 3.62
C TRP A 112 -4.90 20.38 5.09
N GLU A 113 -5.42 19.60 6.02
CA GLU A 113 -5.28 19.83 7.46
C GLU A 113 -3.99 19.24 8.06
N GLU A 114 -3.11 18.71 7.21
CA GLU A 114 -1.72 18.44 7.60
C GLU A 114 -0.92 19.75 7.82
N GLN A 115 -1.47 20.91 7.43
CA GLN A 115 -0.91 22.27 7.64
C GLN A 115 0.56 22.42 7.19
N ALA A 116 1.03 21.50 6.36
CA ALA A 116 2.36 21.48 5.78
C ALA A 116 2.24 21.71 4.26
N PRO A 117 3.04 22.63 3.68
CA PRO A 117 3.12 22.78 2.24
C PRO A 117 3.57 21.46 1.60
N GLY A 118 2.65 20.76 0.95
CA GLY A 118 2.86 19.44 0.39
C GLY A 118 2.29 19.30 -1.02
N LEU A 119 2.71 18.24 -1.72
CA LEU A 119 2.18 17.91 -3.05
C LEU A 119 0.87 17.11 -2.99
N GLY A 120 0.39 16.74 -1.78
CA GLY A 120 -0.82 15.95 -1.56
C GLY A 120 -2.06 16.44 -2.34
N PRO A 121 -2.35 17.75 -2.40
CA PRO A 121 -3.46 18.26 -3.19
C PRO A 121 -3.38 17.91 -4.67
N MET A 122 -2.22 18.07 -5.28
CA MET A 122 -2.02 17.80 -6.70
C MET A 122 -1.86 16.30 -6.98
N MET A 123 -1.18 15.57 -6.10
CA MET A 123 -0.82 14.16 -6.33
C MET A 123 -1.88 13.18 -5.83
N MET A 124 -2.69 13.57 -4.84
CA MET A 124 -3.72 12.73 -4.23
C MET A 124 -5.12 13.30 -4.49
N TRP A 125 -5.44 14.50 -4.03
CA TRP A 125 -6.82 14.99 -4.07
C TRP A 125 -7.38 15.10 -5.49
N HIS A 126 -6.78 15.93 -6.34
CA HIS A 126 -7.33 16.21 -7.68
C HIS A 126 -7.42 14.97 -8.59
N PRO A 127 -6.43 14.07 -8.64
CA PRO A 127 -6.58 12.79 -9.35
C PRO A 127 -7.73 11.94 -8.82
N HIS A 128 -7.90 11.89 -7.50
CA HIS A 128 -9.00 11.15 -6.89
C HIS A 128 -10.36 11.80 -7.13
N VAL A 129 -10.47 13.13 -7.32
CA VAL A 129 -11.72 13.79 -7.71
C VAL A 129 -12.23 13.30 -9.06
N GLU A 130 -11.35 13.10 -10.05
CA GLU A 130 -11.75 12.54 -11.34
C GLU A 130 -12.30 11.11 -11.19
N MET A 131 -11.55 10.27 -10.47
CA MET A 131 -11.94 8.88 -10.22
C MET A 131 -13.24 8.79 -9.42
N LEU A 132 -13.40 9.63 -8.41
CA LEU A 132 -14.60 9.77 -7.59
C LEU A 132 -15.80 10.15 -8.46
N THR A 133 -15.66 11.18 -9.29
CA THR A 133 -16.71 11.64 -10.20
C THR A 133 -17.15 10.53 -11.15
N ALA A 134 -16.21 9.73 -11.66
CA ALA A 134 -16.54 8.59 -12.51
C ALA A 134 -17.34 7.50 -11.74
N ARG A 135 -16.95 7.18 -10.51
CA ARG A 135 -17.68 6.22 -9.66
C ARG A 135 -19.08 6.72 -9.30
N LEU A 136 -19.20 7.98 -8.88
CA LEU A 136 -20.48 8.62 -8.55
C LEU A 136 -21.44 8.60 -9.74
N ARG A 137 -20.95 8.92 -10.95
CA ARG A 137 -21.78 8.82 -12.17
C ARG A 137 -22.36 7.42 -12.37
N ARG A 138 -21.54 6.38 -12.19
CA ARG A 138 -21.98 4.99 -12.33
C ARG A 138 -23.03 4.64 -11.27
N MET A 139 -22.79 4.98 -10.01
CA MET A 139 -23.74 4.74 -8.91
C MET A 139 -25.09 5.45 -9.16
N VAL A 140 -25.05 6.70 -9.62
CA VAL A 140 -26.26 7.48 -9.95
C VAL A 140 -26.99 6.90 -11.18
N ASP A 141 -26.25 6.41 -12.18
CA ASP A 141 -26.83 5.77 -13.36
C ASP A 141 -27.56 4.47 -12.99
N GLU A 142 -26.93 3.64 -12.16
CA GLU A 142 -27.48 2.39 -11.61
C GLU A 142 -28.72 2.66 -10.73
N ALA A 143 -28.68 3.71 -9.89
CA ALA A 143 -29.84 4.13 -9.10
C ALA A 143 -31.00 4.68 -9.95
N GLY A 144 -30.72 5.24 -11.14
CA GLY A 144 -31.73 5.73 -12.08
C GLY A 144 -32.48 7.00 -11.67
N CYS A 145 -32.16 7.59 -10.52
CA CYS A 145 -32.86 8.76 -9.96
C CYS A 145 -32.68 10.03 -10.81
N ALA A 146 -31.48 10.22 -11.37
CA ALA A 146 -31.19 11.38 -12.21
C ALA A 146 -31.97 11.36 -13.54
N LYS A 147 -32.21 10.18 -14.11
CA LYS A 147 -32.95 10.00 -15.38
C LYS A 147 -34.45 10.22 -15.20
N THR A 148 -34.99 9.75 -14.08
CA THR A 148 -36.42 9.80 -13.77
C THR A 148 -36.83 11.12 -13.12
N GLY A 149 -35.88 11.88 -12.56
CA GLY A 149 -36.15 13.12 -11.83
C GLY A 149 -36.80 12.89 -10.46
N ALA A 150 -36.90 11.64 -10.01
CA ALA A 150 -37.49 11.23 -8.74
C ALA A 150 -36.56 10.25 -8.04
N HIS A 151 -36.60 10.24 -6.70
CA HIS A 151 -35.88 9.24 -5.91
C HIS A 151 -36.42 7.84 -6.22
N LYS A 152 -35.51 6.91 -6.48
CA LYS A 152 -35.75 5.48 -6.64
C LYS A 152 -34.81 4.75 -5.69
N ASP A 153 -35.37 3.92 -4.82
CA ASP A 153 -34.54 3.08 -3.97
C ASP A 153 -33.71 2.13 -4.85
N PRO A 154 -32.42 1.95 -4.55
CA PRO A 154 -31.59 1.02 -5.30
C PRO A 154 -32.26 -0.34 -5.34
N GLU A 155 -32.29 -0.95 -6.53
CA GLU A 155 -32.75 -2.32 -6.65
C GLU A 155 -31.80 -3.18 -5.81
N ALA A 156 -32.34 -3.79 -4.75
CA ALA A 156 -31.58 -4.69 -3.91
C ALA A 156 -31.21 -5.94 -4.71
N TYR A 157 -30.79 -7.01 -4.04
CA TYR A 157 -30.56 -8.30 -4.68
C TYR A 157 -31.91 -8.93 -5.15
N GLY A 158 -32.53 -8.34 -6.18
CA GLY A 158 -33.92 -8.61 -6.59
C GLY A 158 -34.94 -8.27 -5.50
N ASP A 159 -36.00 -9.08 -5.40
CA ASP A 159 -37.02 -9.01 -4.33
C ASP A 159 -36.47 -9.43 -2.94
N ARG A 160 -35.18 -9.77 -2.82
CA ARG A 160 -34.57 -10.25 -1.58
C ARG A 160 -33.76 -9.11 -0.92
N PRO A 161 -34.04 -8.78 0.35
CA PRO A 161 -33.15 -7.90 1.09
C PRO A 161 -31.76 -8.54 1.23
N ALA A 162 -30.69 -7.75 1.20
CA ALA A 162 -29.30 -8.24 1.23
C ALA A 162 -29.01 -9.19 2.42
N PHE A 163 -29.71 -9.01 3.54
CA PHE A 163 -29.60 -9.84 4.74
C PHE A 163 -30.35 -11.19 4.66
N THR A 164 -30.96 -11.50 3.52
CA THR A 164 -31.63 -12.80 3.25
C THR A 164 -30.86 -13.61 2.21
N LEU A 165 -29.58 -13.30 2.00
CA LEU A 165 -28.72 -14.19 1.24
C LEU A 165 -28.60 -15.51 2.01
N ASP A 166 -29.15 -16.57 1.43
CA ASP A 166 -29.10 -17.92 1.97
C ASP A 166 -27.73 -18.50 1.61
N TYR A 167 -26.73 -18.22 2.44
CA TYR A 167 -25.45 -18.89 2.35
C TYR A 167 -25.65 -20.36 2.75
N ASP A 168 -24.89 -21.26 2.16
CA ASP A 168 -24.71 -22.58 2.76
C ASP A 168 -23.88 -22.37 4.04
N GLU A 169 -24.57 -22.26 5.18
CA GLU A 169 -23.95 -21.98 6.49
C GLU A 169 -22.95 -23.06 6.90
N ASP A 170 -23.18 -24.32 6.48
CA ASP A 170 -22.26 -25.43 6.74
C ASP A 170 -20.98 -25.29 5.89
N ASP A 171 -21.12 -24.98 4.59
CA ASP A 171 -19.98 -24.70 3.71
C ASP A 171 -19.20 -23.46 4.15
N PHE A 172 -19.91 -22.38 4.51
CA PHE A 172 -19.28 -21.17 5.03
C PHE A 172 -18.50 -21.45 6.32
N THR A 173 -19.09 -22.20 7.27
CA THR A 173 -18.42 -22.55 8.52
C THR A 173 -17.21 -23.43 8.28
N ALA A 174 -17.32 -24.43 7.39
CA ALA A 174 -16.19 -25.27 7.00
C ALA A 174 -15.06 -24.45 6.34
N TRP A 175 -15.42 -23.53 5.44
CA TRP A 175 -14.47 -22.65 4.77
C TRP A 175 -13.79 -21.67 5.75
N ALA A 176 -14.56 -20.98 6.59
CA ALA A 176 -14.07 -20.03 7.58
C ALA A 176 -13.21 -20.71 8.66
N GLY A 177 -13.55 -21.94 9.03
CA GLY A 177 -12.78 -22.77 9.96
C GLY A 177 -11.53 -23.42 9.34
N THR A 178 -11.35 -23.35 8.01
CA THR A 178 -10.20 -23.98 7.34
C THR A 178 -8.90 -23.28 7.74
N THR A 179 -8.12 -23.94 8.60
CA THR A 179 -6.75 -23.52 8.92
C THR A 179 -5.80 -23.91 7.80
N ARG A 180 -4.90 -23.01 7.43
CA ARG A 180 -3.88 -23.22 6.40
C ARG A 180 -2.53 -22.98 7.04
N GLU A 181 -1.75 -24.05 7.16
CA GLU A 181 -0.41 -24.02 7.71
C GLU A 181 0.58 -24.45 6.62
N GLN A 182 1.72 -23.78 6.57
CA GLN A 182 2.79 -24.09 5.65
C GLN A 182 4.08 -24.17 6.44
N ASP A 183 4.85 -25.24 6.19
CA ASP A 183 6.17 -25.43 6.78
C ASP A 183 7.21 -25.62 5.67
N THR A 184 8.46 -25.27 5.96
CA THR A 184 9.59 -25.44 5.05
C THR A 184 10.46 -26.57 5.56
N LEU A 185 10.61 -27.61 4.75
CA LEU A 185 11.42 -28.77 5.09
C LEU A 185 12.74 -28.73 4.30
N GLU A 186 13.82 -29.08 4.98
CA GLU A 186 15.09 -29.35 4.33
C GLU A 186 14.97 -30.60 3.45
N ARG A 187 15.54 -30.53 2.24
CA ARG A 187 15.50 -31.65 1.31
C ARG A 187 16.56 -32.69 1.75
N PRO A 188 16.23 -34.00 1.77
CA PRO A 188 17.20 -35.03 2.12
C PRO A 188 18.36 -35.07 1.13
N GLU A 189 19.57 -35.36 1.64
CA GLU A 189 20.78 -35.54 0.82
C GLU A 189 20.74 -36.83 -0.01
N GLU A 190 20.15 -37.89 0.54
CA GLU A 190 19.99 -39.19 -0.12
C GLU A 190 18.57 -39.75 0.02
N GLY A 191 18.10 -40.48 -1.01
CA GLY A 191 16.84 -41.20 -0.97
C GLY A 191 15.58 -40.32 -1.07
N VAL A 192 14.49 -40.77 -0.43
CA VAL A 192 13.18 -40.09 -0.38
C VAL A 192 12.73 -40.00 1.07
N GLN A 193 12.45 -38.78 1.54
CA GLN A 193 11.85 -38.53 2.86
C GLN A 193 10.34 -38.42 2.71
N TYR A 194 9.58 -39.25 3.43
CA TYR A 194 8.12 -39.18 3.44
C TYR A 194 7.63 -38.40 4.66
N LEU A 195 6.69 -37.48 4.43
CA LEU A 195 6.04 -36.68 5.46
C LEU A 195 4.52 -36.79 5.35
N ARG A 196 3.82 -36.66 6.48
CA ARG A 196 2.37 -36.54 6.54
C ARG A 196 1.98 -35.72 7.76
N ALA A 197 0.88 -34.98 7.67
CA ALA A 197 0.31 -34.27 8.81
C ALA A 197 -0.68 -35.17 9.56
N ARG A 198 -0.70 -35.03 10.89
CA ARG A 198 -1.72 -35.61 11.77
C ARG A 198 -2.51 -34.45 12.36
N VAL A 199 -3.83 -34.54 12.31
CA VAL A 199 -4.72 -33.56 12.92
C VAL A 199 -5.19 -34.13 14.25
N LEU A 200 -4.99 -33.37 15.32
CA LEU A 200 -5.39 -33.73 16.68
C LEU A 200 -6.59 -32.89 17.11
N ASN A 201 -7.47 -33.44 17.95
CA ASN A 201 -8.55 -32.67 18.59
C ASN A 201 -8.01 -31.91 19.82
N GLY A 202 -8.88 -31.15 20.48
CA GLY A 202 -8.55 -30.43 21.72
C GLY A 202 -8.13 -31.32 22.90
N ASP A 203 -8.48 -32.60 22.86
CA ASP A 203 -8.13 -33.60 23.88
C ASP A 203 -6.81 -34.34 23.55
N GLY A 204 -6.21 -34.07 22.39
CA GLY A 204 -4.96 -34.67 21.92
C GLY A 204 -5.12 -35.99 21.14
N ASP A 205 -6.35 -36.45 20.89
CA ASP A 205 -6.64 -37.62 20.08
C ASP A 205 -6.49 -37.33 18.58
N GLU A 206 -6.02 -38.34 17.82
CA GLU A 206 -5.91 -38.24 16.37
C GLU A 206 -7.28 -38.31 15.70
N VAL A 207 -7.62 -37.27 14.94
CA VAL A 207 -8.92 -37.15 14.25
C VAL A 207 -8.79 -37.39 12.75
N ALA A 208 -7.66 -37.03 12.16
CA ALA A 208 -7.41 -37.22 10.73
C ALA A 208 -5.91 -37.30 10.40
N VAL A 209 -5.60 -37.86 9.24
CA VAL A 209 -4.25 -37.91 8.67
C VAL A 209 -4.26 -37.46 7.22
N SER A 210 -3.22 -36.73 6.81
CA SER A 210 -3.06 -36.37 5.40
C SER A 210 -2.53 -37.55 4.58
N ASN A 211 -2.68 -37.43 3.26
CA ASN A 211 -1.90 -38.26 2.34
C ASN A 211 -0.40 -37.99 2.56
N PRO A 212 0.45 -39.03 2.51
CA PRO A 212 1.89 -38.84 2.62
C PRO A 212 2.44 -38.21 1.34
N VAL A 213 3.39 -37.31 1.51
CA VAL A 213 4.15 -36.68 0.43
C VAL A 213 5.60 -37.12 0.54
N GLY A 214 6.19 -37.58 -0.57
CA GLY A 214 7.60 -37.95 -0.65
C GLY A 214 8.43 -36.80 -1.23
N LEU A 215 9.44 -36.35 -0.50
CA LEU A 215 10.44 -35.39 -0.96
C LEU A 215 11.72 -36.16 -1.32
N ALA A 216 12.03 -36.24 -2.61
CA ALA A 216 13.24 -36.90 -3.08
C ALA A 216 14.47 -35.99 -3.01
N ALA A 217 15.64 -36.60 -2.77
CA ALA A 217 16.93 -35.95 -2.89
C ALA A 217 17.13 -35.41 -4.31
N ARG A 218 17.73 -34.22 -4.42
CA ARG A 218 18.05 -33.62 -5.71
C ARG A 218 19.37 -34.24 -6.18
N ARG A 219 19.33 -34.96 -7.31
CA ARG A 219 20.57 -35.31 -8.01
C ARG A 219 21.08 -34.05 -8.70
N THR A 220 22.10 -33.43 -8.12
CA THR A 220 22.80 -32.33 -8.77
C THR A 220 24.02 -32.93 -9.48
N PRO A 221 24.04 -33.03 -10.82
CA PRO A 221 25.28 -33.36 -11.51
C PRO A 221 26.27 -32.21 -11.29
N SER A 222 27.47 -32.53 -10.79
CA SER A 222 28.56 -31.58 -10.59
C SER A 222 29.13 -31.14 -11.95
N ASN A 223 28.39 -30.30 -12.66
CA ASN A 223 28.86 -29.66 -13.87
C ASN A 223 29.45 -28.30 -13.48
N VAL A 224 30.75 -28.16 -13.70
CA VAL A 224 31.47 -26.89 -13.59
C VAL A 224 31.93 -26.51 -14.99
N THR A 225 31.53 -25.33 -15.47
CA THR A 225 32.04 -24.76 -16.71
C THR A 225 32.66 -23.41 -16.40
N ALA A 226 33.88 -23.18 -16.88
CA ALA A 226 34.59 -21.91 -16.74
C ALA A 226 34.96 -21.37 -18.12
N GLU A 227 34.72 -20.08 -18.35
CA GLU A 227 35.11 -19.37 -19.55
C GLU A 227 35.84 -18.08 -19.18
N VAL A 228 37.03 -17.88 -19.74
CA VAL A 228 37.78 -16.62 -19.59
C VAL A 228 37.46 -15.71 -20.76
N VAL A 229 36.99 -14.50 -20.46
CA VAL A 229 36.58 -13.50 -21.44
C VAL A 229 37.41 -12.25 -21.29
N THR A 230 38.00 -11.79 -22.38
CA THR A 230 38.72 -10.51 -22.43
C THR A 230 37.74 -9.35 -22.32
N THR A 231 37.92 -8.49 -21.31
CA THR A 231 37.08 -7.30 -21.08
C THR A 231 37.71 -6.05 -21.65
N SER A 232 39.04 -5.96 -21.67
CA SER A 232 39.77 -4.89 -22.33
C SER A 232 41.09 -5.40 -22.92
N SER A 233 41.40 -4.97 -24.13
CA SER A 233 42.68 -5.23 -24.80
C SER A 233 43.53 -3.97 -24.97
N THR A 234 43.25 -2.93 -24.18
CA THR A 234 44.01 -1.68 -24.24
C THR A 234 45.46 -1.91 -23.81
N PRO A 235 46.46 -1.42 -24.58
CA PRO A 235 47.87 -1.67 -24.27
C PRO A 235 48.33 -1.16 -22.89
N THR A 236 47.66 -0.14 -22.36
CA THR A 236 47.98 0.48 -21.08
C THR A 236 47.35 -0.23 -19.88
N GLU A 237 46.27 -1.01 -20.08
CA GLU A 237 45.50 -1.66 -19.00
C GLU A 237 44.63 -2.80 -19.57
N PRO A 238 45.23 -3.95 -19.95
CA PRO A 238 44.45 -5.09 -20.38
C PRO A 238 43.72 -5.72 -19.18
N SER A 239 42.50 -6.19 -19.39
CA SER A 239 41.72 -6.87 -18.36
C SER A 239 40.97 -8.06 -18.93
N VAL A 240 40.85 -9.09 -18.09
CA VAL A 240 40.10 -10.31 -18.37
C VAL A 240 39.19 -10.60 -17.17
N ARG A 241 38.11 -11.32 -17.40
CA ARG A 241 37.25 -11.86 -16.35
C ARG A 241 36.98 -13.34 -16.60
N VAL A 242 36.73 -14.08 -15.54
CA VAL A 242 36.27 -15.47 -15.63
C VAL A 242 34.79 -15.55 -15.28
N LEU A 243 34.03 -16.30 -16.08
CA LEU A 243 32.66 -16.67 -15.77
C LEU A 243 32.66 -18.15 -15.38
N VAL A 244 32.33 -18.44 -14.13
CA VAL A 244 32.16 -19.80 -13.62
C VAL A 244 30.67 -20.06 -13.43
N SER A 245 30.17 -21.08 -14.11
CA SER A 245 28.83 -21.63 -13.85
C SER A 245 29.02 -22.98 -13.15
N SER A 246 28.65 -23.03 -11.87
CA SER A 246 28.76 -24.21 -11.02
C SER A 246 27.47 -24.44 -10.26
N THR A 247 27.20 -25.70 -9.96
CA THR A 247 26.15 -26.12 -9.00
C THR A 247 26.74 -26.52 -7.65
N ASP A 248 28.06 -26.59 -7.55
CA ASP A 248 28.84 -26.80 -6.34
C ASP A 248 29.22 -25.43 -5.73
N PRO A 249 28.84 -25.14 -4.47
CA PRO A 249 29.14 -23.87 -3.82
C PRO A 249 30.62 -23.69 -3.44
N ASP A 250 31.43 -24.76 -3.40
CA ASP A 250 32.81 -24.72 -2.88
C ASP A 250 33.87 -24.60 -3.99
N VAL A 251 33.53 -24.02 -5.14
CA VAL A 251 34.47 -23.85 -6.26
C VAL A 251 35.31 -22.59 -6.08
N GLU A 252 36.62 -22.77 -5.97
CA GLU A 252 37.61 -21.69 -5.97
C GLU A 252 38.21 -21.46 -7.35
N VAL A 253 38.50 -20.20 -7.67
CA VAL A 253 39.16 -19.81 -8.92
C VAL A 253 40.60 -19.43 -8.66
N GLU A 254 41.52 -20.20 -9.23
CA GLU A 254 42.95 -19.89 -9.26
C GLU A 254 43.34 -19.43 -10.67
N TRP A 255 44.07 -18.33 -10.75
CA TRP A 255 44.57 -17.80 -12.02
C TRP A 255 45.95 -18.37 -12.31
N GLN A 256 46.10 -19.00 -13.48
CA GLN A 256 47.38 -19.47 -13.97
C GLN A 256 47.80 -18.68 -15.20
N THR A 257 49.11 -18.56 -15.39
CA THR A 257 49.69 -17.90 -16.57
C THR A 257 50.60 -18.87 -17.30
N SER A 258 50.70 -18.71 -18.61
CA SER A 258 51.56 -19.52 -19.47
C SER A 258 52.20 -18.64 -20.54
N THR A 259 53.46 -18.92 -20.85
CA THR A 259 54.21 -18.22 -21.91
C THR A 259 54.08 -18.90 -23.27
N ASP A 260 53.78 -20.20 -23.29
CA ASP A 260 53.71 -21.03 -24.50
C ASP A 260 52.33 -21.67 -24.74
N GLY A 261 51.45 -21.63 -23.74
CA GLY A 261 50.14 -22.28 -23.75
C GLY A 261 50.16 -23.76 -23.34
N ASP A 262 51.35 -24.32 -23.11
CA ASP A 262 51.56 -25.74 -22.84
C ASP A 262 52.00 -25.97 -21.38
N LEU A 263 52.77 -25.05 -20.79
CA LEU A 263 53.20 -25.08 -19.39
C LEU A 263 52.55 -23.95 -18.60
N TRP A 264 51.81 -24.31 -17.55
CA TRP A 264 50.99 -23.40 -16.74
C TRP A 264 51.58 -23.29 -15.32
N SER A 265 51.67 -22.06 -14.80
CA SER A 265 52.16 -21.73 -13.46
C SER A 265 51.30 -20.72 -12.75
#